data_AF-A0L0D8-F1
#
_entry.id   AF-A0L0D8-F1
#
_cell.length_a   1.000
_cell.length_b   1.000
_cell.length_c   1.000
_cell.angle_alpha   90.00
_cell.angle_beta   90.00
_cell.angle_gamma   90.00
#
_symmetry.space_group_name_H-M   'P 1'
#
loop_
_entity.id
_entity.type
_entity.pdbx_description
1 polymer ?
#
loop_
_entity_poly.entity_id
_entity_poly.type
_entity_poly.pdbx_seq_one_letter_code
_entity_poly.pdbx_strand_id
1 'polypeptide(L)'
;MKYIIRKFTKAKWSLIPTDTGNYENLQADAITSCLRTSGNTLSVWAVDTTNWDDMRGVLAALFSSADTPTRTDVIIIERDKVERELGIVLKQSLGATPAVDMINELHYDLVEIDLLKVSAFANLMYVENMKSNNPMVRRFKEKEVINIVKSSMNENLIVPEKLRSRWLEYMK
;
A
#
# COMPACT_ATOMS: atom_id res chain seq x y z
N MET A 1 11.52 9.72 -5.79
CA MET A 1 10.78 8.75 -4.94
C MET A 1 11.72 7.75 -4.30
N LYS A 2 11.88 7.85 -2.98
CA LYS A 2 12.78 7.01 -2.16
C LYS A 2 12.08 5.77 -1.57
N TYR A 3 10.76 5.80 -1.50
CA TYR A 3 9.97 4.75 -0.86
C TYR A 3 8.81 4.33 -1.74
N ILE A 4 8.33 3.12 -1.48
CA ILE A 4 7.03 2.65 -1.94
C ILE A 4 6.08 2.47 -0.77
N ILE A 5 4.79 2.54 -1.03
CA ILE A 5 3.72 2.37 -0.05
C ILE A 5 2.64 1.45 -0.60
N ARG A 6 2.12 0.57 0.26
CA ARG A 6 1.06 -0.40 -0.10
C ARG A 6 0.14 -0.70 1.08
N LYS A 7 -1.12 -0.98 0.78
CA LYS A 7 -2.10 -1.54 1.74
C LYS A 7 -1.83 -3.01 2.00
N PHE A 8 -2.01 -3.45 3.23
CA PHE A 8 -1.99 -4.86 3.59
C PHE A 8 -3.02 -5.16 4.68
N THR A 9 -3.20 -6.43 5.03
CA THR A 9 -4.10 -6.84 6.12
C THR A 9 -3.26 -7.41 7.26
N LYS A 10 -2.83 -6.57 8.21
CA LYS A 10 -1.84 -6.96 9.23
C LYS A 10 -2.19 -8.26 9.97
N ALA A 11 -3.48 -8.47 10.26
CA ALA A 11 -3.98 -9.67 10.92
C ALA A 11 -3.61 -10.99 10.21
N LYS A 12 -3.44 -10.98 8.88
CA LYS A 12 -3.03 -12.18 8.11
C LYS A 12 -1.53 -12.45 8.16
N TRP A 13 -0.73 -11.47 8.58
CA TRP A 13 0.73 -11.55 8.66
C TRP A 13 1.23 -11.86 10.07
N SER A 14 0.40 -11.62 11.09
CA SER A 14 0.78 -11.69 12.51
C SER A 14 0.55 -13.05 13.18
N LEU A 15 0.17 -14.10 12.43
CA LEU A 15 -0.32 -15.35 13.00
C LEU A 15 0.77 -16.38 13.36
N ILE A 16 2.05 -16.03 13.22
CA ILE A 16 3.14 -16.97 13.51
C ILE A 16 4.11 -16.31 14.47
N PRO A 17 4.16 -16.75 15.74
CA PRO A 17 5.27 -16.44 16.62
C PRO A 17 6.48 -17.19 16.07
N THR A 18 7.33 -16.52 15.31
CA THR A 18 8.64 -17.07 14.99
C THR A 18 9.65 -16.37 15.88
N ASP A 19 10.12 -17.08 16.90
CA ASP A 19 11.38 -16.76 17.59
C ASP A 19 12.59 -16.76 16.63
N THR A 20 12.38 -17.11 15.35
CA THR A 20 13.40 -17.33 14.33
C THR A 20 13.34 -16.39 13.13
N GLY A 21 12.34 -15.50 13.03
CA GLY A 21 12.23 -14.54 11.91
C GLY A 21 12.16 -15.17 10.50
N ASN A 22 11.82 -16.46 10.40
CA ASN A 22 11.88 -17.21 9.14
C ASN A 22 10.54 -17.16 8.39
N TYR A 23 10.55 -16.61 7.17
CA TYR A 23 9.40 -16.43 6.29
C TYR A 23 8.87 -17.74 5.68
N GLU A 24 9.60 -18.84 5.80
CA GLU A 24 9.18 -20.17 5.31
C GLU A 24 7.83 -20.61 5.88
N ASN A 25 7.46 -20.10 7.05
CA ASN A 25 6.18 -20.40 7.66
C ASN A 25 5.05 -19.45 7.22
N LEU A 26 5.34 -18.36 6.48
CA LEU A 26 4.35 -17.33 6.15
C LEU A 26 3.10 -17.96 5.53
N GLN A 27 1.95 -17.69 6.15
CA GLN A 27 0.70 -18.28 5.69
C GLN A 27 0.38 -17.83 4.26
N ALA A 28 -0.05 -18.79 3.44
CA ALA A 28 -0.44 -18.54 2.06
C ALA A 28 -1.54 -17.45 1.95
N ASP A 29 -2.40 -17.29 2.95
CA ASP A 29 -3.43 -16.25 3.00
C ASP A 29 -2.86 -14.83 3.01
N ALA A 30 -1.70 -14.61 3.63
CA ALA A 30 -1.01 -13.33 3.61
C ALA A 30 -0.59 -12.96 2.18
N ILE A 31 0.00 -13.93 1.48
CA ILE A 31 0.47 -13.80 0.10
C ILE A 31 -0.72 -13.66 -0.86
N THR A 32 -1.66 -14.59 -0.83
CA THR A 32 -2.79 -14.64 -1.78
C THR A 32 -3.77 -13.49 -1.62
N SER A 33 -3.82 -12.81 -0.46
CA SER A 33 -4.67 -11.63 -0.30
C SER A 33 -3.96 -10.29 -0.45
N CYS A 34 -2.70 -10.18 -0.02
CA CYS A 34 -1.98 -8.90 -0.04
C CYS A 34 -1.02 -8.78 -1.22
N LEU A 35 -0.55 -9.90 -1.77
CA LEU A 35 0.44 -9.99 -2.84
C LEU A 35 -0.11 -10.70 -4.09
N ARG A 36 -1.44 -10.81 -4.22
CA ARG A 36 -2.06 -11.30 -5.45
C ARG A 36 -1.60 -10.46 -6.63
N THR A 37 -0.95 -11.11 -7.58
CA THR A 37 -0.48 -10.48 -8.81
C THR A 37 -1.56 -10.52 -9.90
N SER A 38 -1.40 -9.65 -10.89
CA SER A 38 -2.16 -9.70 -12.14
C SER A 38 -1.17 -9.52 -13.29
N GLY A 39 -1.09 -10.46 -14.23
CA GLY A 39 -0.09 -10.39 -15.30
C GLY A 39 1.36 -10.29 -14.81
N ASN A 40 1.69 -10.98 -13.72
CA ASN A 40 2.99 -10.92 -13.04
C ASN A 40 3.39 -9.51 -12.57
N THR A 41 2.40 -8.67 -12.25
CA THR A 41 2.64 -7.36 -11.64
C THR A 41 2.00 -7.24 -10.27
N LEU A 42 2.56 -6.34 -9.45
CA LEU A 42 2.03 -5.96 -8.15
C LEU A 42 2.01 -4.43 -8.00
N SER A 43 0.82 -3.86 -7.84
CA SER A 43 0.62 -2.42 -7.66
C SER A 43 1.29 -1.87 -6.40
N VAL A 44 1.96 -0.74 -6.51
CA VAL A 44 2.51 0.03 -5.40
C VAL A 44 2.39 1.52 -5.71
N TRP A 45 2.60 2.35 -4.71
CA TRP A 45 2.65 3.81 -4.90
C TRP A 45 3.99 4.31 -4.44
N ALA A 46 4.52 5.34 -5.09
CA ALA A 46 5.84 5.85 -4.79
C ALA A 46 5.75 7.20 -4.05
N VAL A 47 6.58 7.36 -3.02
CA VAL A 47 6.63 8.55 -2.15
C VAL A 47 8.07 8.95 -1.85
N ASP A 48 8.29 10.22 -1.49
CA ASP A 48 9.62 10.77 -1.19
C ASP A 48 9.91 10.93 0.30
N THR A 49 8.94 10.61 1.15
CA THR A 49 8.98 10.84 2.59
C THR A 49 8.40 9.64 3.33
N THR A 50 8.79 9.47 4.61
CA THR A 50 8.17 8.54 5.55
C THR A 50 7.19 9.24 6.50
N ASN A 51 7.09 10.57 6.42
CA ASN A 51 6.12 11.34 7.18
C ASN A 51 4.72 11.14 6.57
N TRP A 52 3.81 10.55 7.35
CA TRP A 52 2.46 10.23 6.90
C TRP A 52 1.61 11.45 6.52
N ASP A 53 1.87 12.61 7.12
CA ASP A 53 1.12 13.83 6.82
C ASP A 53 1.50 14.47 5.47
N ASP A 54 2.72 14.20 5.00
CA ASP A 54 3.25 14.75 3.74
C ASP A 54 2.82 13.93 2.50
N MET A 55 2.16 12.77 2.70
CA MET A 55 1.74 11.85 1.64
C MET A 55 0.22 11.67 1.52
N ARG A 56 -0.56 12.64 2.02
CA ARG A 56 -2.03 12.58 2.06
C ARG A 56 -2.67 12.28 0.71
N GLY A 57 -2.19 12.85 -0.39
CA GLY A 57 -2.72 12.58 -1.73
C GLY A 57 -2.60 11.10 -2.11
N VAL A 58 -1.42 10.48 -1.88
CA VAL A 58 -1.20 9.05 -2.14
C VAL A 58 -2.02 8.17 -1.20
N LEU A 59 -2.12 8.54 0.09
CA LEU A 59 -2.98 7.84 1.04
C LEU A 59 -4.46 7.90 0.62
N ALA A 60 -4.94 9.07 0.17
CA ALA A 60 -6.30 9.23 -0.31
C ALA A 60 -6.56 8.40 -1.57
N ALA A 61 -5.62 8.36 -2.52
CA ALA A 61 -5.69 7.47 -3.69
C ALA A 61 -5.76 6.00 -3.28
N LEU A 62 -4.90 5.58 -2.35
CA LEU A 62 -4.91 4.23 -1.78
C LEU A 62 -6.25 3.92 -1.11
N PHE A 63 -6.80 4.80 -0.27
CA PHE A 63 -8.02 4.53 0.47
C PHE A 63 -9.26 4.53 -0.43
N SER A 64 -9.41 5.56 -1.26
CA SER A 64 -10.57 5.73 -2.16
C SER A 64 -10.68 4.65 -3.24
N SER A 65 -9.64 3.84 -3.43
CA SER A 65 -9.69 2.66 -4.31
C SER A 65 -10.59 1.54 -3.78
N ALA A 66 -10.89 1.51 -2.47
CA ALA A 66 -11.77 0.52 -1.85
C ALA A 66 -13.25 0.82 -2.14
N ASP A 67 -14.12 -0.19 -2.03
CA ASP A 67 -15.56 -0.01 -2.26
C ASP A 67 -16.22 0.94 -1.26
N THR A 68 -15.73 0.97 -0.02
CA THR A 68 -16.27 1.75 1.10
C THR A 68 -15.12 2.12 2.05
N PRO A 69 -15.26 3.19 2.87
CA PRO A 69 -14.29 3.45 3.93
C PRO A 69 -14.14 2.24 4.84
N THR A 70 -12.89 1.90 5.15
CA THR A 70 -12.59 0.81 6.08
C THR A 70 -11.25 1.06 6.74
N ARG A 71 -11.09 0.53 7.95
CA ARG A 71 -9.80 0.51 8.64
C ARG A 71 -8.76 -0.16 7.76
N THR A 72 -7.63 0.52 7.56
CA THR A 72 -6.62 0.09 6.59
C THR A 72 -5.24 0.03 7.26
N ASP A 73 -4.53 -1.08 7.08
CA ASP A 73 -3.11 -1.17 7.43
C ASP A 73 -2.27 -0.81 6.21
N VAL A 74 -1.24 0.01 6.41
CA VAL A 74 -0.37 0.52 5.36
C VAL A 74 1.07 0.35 5.77
N ILE A 75 1.90 -0.07 4.82
CA ILE A 75 3.34 -0.24 4.99
C ILE A 75 4.09 0.61 3.97
N ILE A 76 5.16 1.26 4.43
CA ILE A 76 6.16 1.95 3.61
C ILE A 76 7.39 1.04 3.55
N ILE A 77 8.02 0.95 2.38
CA ILE A 77 9.22 0.15 2.14
C ILE A 77 10.21 1.02 1.37
N GLU A 78 11.49 0.96 1.73
CA GLU A 78 12.55 1.61 0.96
C GLU A 78 12.62 1.03 -0.45
N ARG A 79 12.60 1.92 -1.45
CA ARG A 79 12.61 1.51 -2.86
C ARG A 79 13.92 0.79 -3.22
N ASP A 80 15.05 1.23 -2.69
CA ASP A 80 16.35 0.60 -2.93
C ASP A 80 16.40 -0.85 -2.44
N LYS A 81 15.73 -1.21 -1.34
CA LYS A 81 15.61 -2.61 -0.89
C LYS A 81 14.92 -3.47 -1.95
N VAL A 82 13.89 -2.94 -2.59
CA VAL A 82 13.12 -3.66 -3.63
C VAL A 82 13.93 -3.78 -4.92
N GLU A 83 14.53 -2.69 -5.40
CA GLU A 83 15.24 -2.69 -6.69
C GLU A 83 16.61 -3.37 -6.60
N ARG A 84 17.41 -3.05 -5.57
CA ARG A 84 18.81 -3.51 -5.46
C ARG A 84 18.96 -4.82 -4.75
N GLU A 85 18.25 -5.03 -3.64
CA GLU A 85 18.41 -6.25 -2.84
C GLU A 85 17.53 -7.39 -3.39
N LEU A 86 16.30 -7.10 -3.81
CA LEU A 86 15.39 -8.12 -4.35
C LEU A 86 15.47 -8.28 -5.88
N GLY A 87 16.11 -7.35 -6.59
CA GLY A 87 16.17 -7.37 -8.06
C GLY A 87 14.80 -7.22 -8.73
N ILE A 88 13.85 -6.54 -8.07
CA ILE A 88 12.49 -6.34 -8.59
C ILE A 88 12.44 -4.99 -9.30
N VAL A 89 12.01 -5.02 -10.56
CA VAL A 89 11.89 -3.82 -11.39
C VAL A 89 10.58 -3.09 -11.07
N LEU A 90 10.66 -1.77 -10.90
CA LEU A 90 9.50 -0.90 -10.82
C LEU A 90 9.26 -0.25 -12.17
N LYS A 91 8.03 -0.35 -12.68
CA LYS A 91 7.59 0.35 -13.90
C LYS A 91 6.47 1.31 -13.55
N GLN A 92 6.61 2.57 -13.94
CA GLN A 92 5.54 3.55 -13.75
C GLN A 92 4.32 3.16 -14.58
N SER A 93 3.14 3.29 -14.00
CA SER A 93 1.86 3.10 -14.65
C SER A 93 0.83 4.03 -14.02
N LEU A 94 -0.22 4.41 -14.75
CA LEU A 94 -1.24 5.31 -14.20
C LEU A 94 -2.15 4.56 -13.22
N GLY A 95 -2.27 5.10 -12.01
CA GLY A 95 -3.22 4.62 -11.02
C GLY A 95 -4.66 4.78 -11.52
N ALA A 96 -5.46 3.72 -11.43
CA ALA A 96 -6.89 3.77 -11.71
C ALA A 96 -7.66 4.11 -10.42
N THR A 97 -7.50 5.34 -9.92
CA THR A 97 -8.15 5.80 -8.69
C THR A 97 -8.94 7.10 -8.90
N PRO A 98 -9.80 7.48 -7.93
CA PRO A 98 -10.45 8.77 -7.92
C PRO A 98 -9.51 9.97 -7.76
N ALA A 99 -8.22 9.77 -7.52
CA ALA A 99 -7.27 10.87 -7.44
C ALA A 99 -7.08 11.61 -8.78
N VAL A 100 -6.56 12.83 -8.70
CA VAL A 100 -6.12 13.60 -9.88
C VAL A 100 -4.90 12.96 -10.54
N ASP A 101 -4.67 13.30 -11.80
CA ASP A 101 -3.65 12.65 -12.64
C ASP A 101 -2.24 12.79 -12.05
N MET A 102 -1.87 13.95 -11.50
CA MET A 102 -0.58 14.15 -10.83
C MET A 102 -0.34 13.18 -9.66
N ILE A 103 -1.40 12.73 -8.99
CA ILE A 103 -1.32 11.71 -7.94
C ILE A 103 -1.28 10.32 -8.57
N ASN A 104 -2.15 10.04 -9.55
CA ASN A 104 -2.15 8.74 -10.25
C ASN A 104 -0.83 8.45 -11.00
N GLU A 105 -0.07 9.46 -11.39
CA GLU A 105 1.30 9.32 -11.93
C GLU A 105 2.30 8.78 -10.90
N LEU A 106 2.00 8.85 -9.60
CA LEU A 106 2.83 8.28 -8.54
C LEU A 106 2.60 6.77 -8.36
N HIS A 107 1.72 6.16 -9.16
CA HIS A 107 1.53 4.71 -9.18
C HIS A 107 2.63 3.99 -9.96
N TYR A 108 3.03 2.83 -9.43
CA TYR A 108 4.02 1.97 -10.04
C TYR A 108 3.54 0.53 -9.93
N ASP A 109 4.02 -0.30 -10.83
CA ASP A 109 3.92 -1.74 -10.72
C ASP A 109 5.31 -2.32 -10.44
N LEU A 110 5.40 -3.20 -9.45
CA LEU A 110 6.48 -4.17 -9.42
C LEU A 110 6.22 -5.15 -10.56
N VAL A 111 7.14 -5.27 -11.51
CA VAL A 111 6.96 -6.09 -12.72
C VAL A 111 7.84 -7.32 -12.71
N GLU A 112 7.52 -8.26 -13.60
CA GLU A 112 8.23 -9.54 -13.74
C GLU A 112 8.27 -10.32 -12.42
N ILE A 113 7.18 -10.24 -11.64
CA ILE A 113 7.04 -10.95 -10.37
C ILE A 113 6.81 -12.43 -10.67
N ASP A 114 7.80 -13.24 -10.31
CA ASP A 114 7.73 -14.69 -10.27
C ASP A 114 7.57 -15.19 -8.81
N LEU A 115 7.62 -16.51 -8.63
CA LEU A 115 7.53 -17.15 -7.31
C LEU A 115 8.64 -16.68 -6.36
N LEU A 116 9.88 -16.52 -6.84
CA LEU A 116 11.01 -16.13 -5.99
C LEU A 116 10.88 -14.66 -5.56
N LYS A 117 10.57 -13.77 -6.50
CA LYS A 117 10.39 -12.34 -6.24
C LYS A 117 9.18 -12.05 -5.35
N VAL A 118 8.04 -12.73 -5.55
CA VAL A 118 6.89 -12.56 -4.66
C VAL A 118 7.20 -13.05 -3.25
N SER A 119 7.95 -14.14 -3.11
CA SER A 119 8.35 -14.69 -1.81
C SER A 119 9.35 -13.77 -1.10
N ALA A 120 10.32 -13.23 -1.85
CA ALA A 120 11.30 -12.30 -1.32
C ALA A 120 10.66 -10.96 -0.89
N PHE A 121 9.72 -10.45 -1.69
CA PHE A 121 8.95 -9.26 -1.32
C PHE A 121 8.04 -9.51 -0.10
N ALA A 122 7.44 -10.71 -0.01
CA ALA A 122 6.68 -11.12 1.17
C ALA A 122 7.56 -11.15 2.42
N ASN A 123 8.75 -11.73 2.34
CA ASN A 123 9.70 -11.74 3.45
C ASN A 123 10.06 -10.31 3.90
N LEU A 124 10.34 -9.40 2.96
CA LEU A 124 10.62 -8.00 3.28
C LEU A 124 9.44 -7.34 4.01
N MET A 125 8.21 -7.51 3.51
CA MET A 125 7.00 -7.01 4.18
C MET A 125 6.80 -7.60 5.57
N TYR A 126 7.08 -8.90 5.74
CA TYR A 126 6.96 -9.59 7.02
C TYR A 126 7.96 -9.02 8.04
N VAL A 127 9.25 -8.96 7.67
CA VAL A 127 10.31 -8.42 8.53
C VAL A 127 10.00 -6.98 8.94
N GLU A 128 9.61 -6.12 7.99
CA GLU A 128 9.27 -4.73 8.30
C GLU A 128 8.02 -4.63 9.19
N ASN A 129 6.99 -5.46 8.99
CA ASN A 129 5.78 -5.47 9.84
C ASN A 129 6.02 -5.99 11.28
N MET A 130 7.00 -6.89 11.46
CA MET A 130 7.31 -7.51 12.76
C MET A 130 8.27 -6.68 13.62
N LYS A 131 8.98 -5.70 13.04
CA LYS A 131 9.82 -4.77 13.80
C LYS A 131 8.98 -3.99 14.82
N SER A 132 9.34 -4.13 16.10
CA SER A 132 8.69 -3.40 17.19
C SER A 132 8.79 -1.89 16.96
N ASN A 133 7.67 -1.18 17.11
CA ASN A 133 7.55 0.27 16.91
C ASN A 133 8.05 0.78 15.54
N ASN A 134 7.92 0.00 14.46
CA ASN A 134 8.30 0.47 13.12
C ASN A 134 7.41 1.65 12.66
N PRO A 135 7.95 2.88 12.51
CA PRO A 135 7.16 4.04 12.10
C PRO A 135 6.67 3.96 10.65
N MET A 136 7.24 3.05 9.85
CA MET A 136 6.87 2.80 8.45
C MET A 136 5.62 1.91 8.32
N VAL A 137 5.07 1.41 9.43
CA VAL A 137 3.87 0.58 9.46
C VAL A 137 2.80 1.27 10.30
N ARG A 138 1.69 1.65 9.67
CA ARG A 138 0.61 2.36 10.36
C ARG A 138 -0.75 1.75 10.06
N ARG A 139 -1.55 1.62 11.11
CA ARG A 139 -2.98 1.33 11.04
C ARG A 139 -3.75 2.64 11.06
N PHE A 140 -4.53 2.91 10.02
CA PHE A 140 -5.45 4.03 9.93
C PHE A 140 -6.84 3.57 10.34
N LYS A 141 -7.41 4.18 11.38
CA LYS A 141 -8.82 3.97 11.76
C LYS A 141 -9.73 4.46 10.64
N GLU A 142 -10.92 3.89 10.57
CA GLU A 142 -11.92 4.27 9.55
C GLU A 142 -12.19 5.78 9.52
N LYS A 143 -12.31 6.42 10.69
CA LYS A 143 -12.46 7.88 10.79
C LYS A 143 -11.26 8.65 10.21
N GLU A 144 -10.04 8.16 10.41
CA GLU A 144 -8.84 8.78 9.82
C GLU A 144 -8.84 8.62 8.29
N VAL A 145 -9.21 7.43 7.81
CA VAL A 145 -9.37 7.15 6.38
C VAL A 145 -10.38 8.09 5.73
N ILE A 146 -11.57 8.24 6.32
CA ILE A 146 -12.61 9.17 5.85
C ILE A 146 -12.07 10.61 5.84
N ASN A 147 -11.44 11.05 6.94
CA ASN A 147 -10.91 12.41 7.04
C ASN A 147 -9.83 12.71 6.01
N ILE A 148 -8.93 11.75 5.72
CA ILE A 148 -7.87 11.90 4.72
C ILE A 148 -8.47 12.04 3.32
N VAL A 149 -9.47 11.23 2.96
CA VAL A 149 -10.14 11.35 1.66
C VAL A 149 -10.94 12.65 1.57
N LYS A 150 -11.69 13.01 2.63
CA LYS A 150 -12.47 14.26 2.66
C LYS A 150 -11.59 15.50 2.58
N SER A 151 -10.47 15.55 3.31
CA SER A 151 -9.53 16.68 3.20
C SER A 151 -8.91 16.75 1.81
N SER A 152 -8.54 15.61 1.24
CA SER A 152 -7.96 15.54 -0.11
C SER A 152 -8.96 15.93 -1.21
N MET A 153 -10.27 15.72 -1.01
CA MET A 153 -11.31 16.28 -1.88
C MET A 153 -11.35 17.81 -1.81
N ASN A 154 -11.33 18.38 -0.60
CA ASN A 154 -11.33 19.83 -0.41
C ASN A 154 -10.07 20.50 -0.99
N GLU A 155 -8.96 19.77 -1.03
CA GLU A 155 -7.68 20.19 -1.62
C GLU A 155 -7.59 19.90 -3.14
N ASN A 156 -8.67 19.43 -3.77
CA ASN A 156 -8.73 19.05 -5.19
C ASN A 156 -7.72 17.95 -5.60
N LEU A 157 -7.33 17.08 -4.66
CA LEU A 157 -6.47 15.92 -4.93
C LEU A 157 -7.29 14.66 -5.25
N ILE A 158 -8.58 14.64 -4.90
CA ILE A 158 -9.55 13.60 -5.25
C ILE A 158 -10.68 14.24 -6.08
N VAL A 159 -11.01 13.61 -7.20
CA VAL A 159 -12.12 13.98 -8.09
C VAL A 159 -13.41 13.33 -7.54
N PRO A 160 -14.34 14.10 -6.95
CA PRO A 160 -15.51 13.54 -6.26
C PRO A 160 -16.38 12.67 -7.16
N GLU A 161 -16.49 13.01 -8.44
CA GLU A 161 -17.30 12.32 -9.44
C GLU A 161 -16.76 10.92 -9.77
N LYS A 162 -15.47 10.68 -9.52
CA LYS A 162 -14.82 9.38 -9.70
C LYS A 162 -14.97 8.48 -8.47
N LEU A 163 -15.45 8.99 -7.33
CA LEU A 163 -15.66 8.18 -6.13
C LEU A 163 -16.82 7.19 -6.34
N ARG A 164 -16.68 6.01 -5.74
CA ARG A 164 -17.76 5.02 -5.72
C ARG A 164 -18.92 5.54 -4.87
N SER A 165 -20.15 5.15 -5.21
CA SER A 165 -21.38 5.65 -4.56
C SER A 165 -21.36 5.56 -3.03
N ARG A 166 -20.87 4.44 -2.48
CA ARG A 166 -20.75 4.25 -1.03
C ARG A 166 -19.84 5.27 -0.35
N TRP A 167 -18.78 5.75 -1.01
CA TRP A 167 -17.92 6.80 -0.45
C TRP A 167 -18.65 8.12 -0.29
N LEU A 168 -19.53 8.47 -1.23
CA LEU A 168 -20.29 9.73 -1.21
C LEU A 168 -21.20 9.86 0.02
N GLU A 169 -21.63 8.74 0.61
CA GLU A 169 -22.41 8.72 1.86
C GLU A 169 -21.64 9.30 3.05
N TYR A 170 -20.30 9.18 3.04
CA TYR A 170 -19.41 9.64 4.11
C TYR A 170 -18.79 11.02 3.85
N MET A 171 -19.03 11.60 2.67
CA MET A 171 -18.45 12.89 2.28
C MET A 171 -19.34 14.10 2.57
N LYS A 172 -20.60 13.85 2.95
CA LYS A 172 -21.49 14.86 3.52
C LYS A 172 -20.90 15.36 4.85
#